data_AF-A0A7X7FUT6-F1
#
_entry.id   AF-A0A7X7FUT6-F1
#
_cell.length_a   1.000
_cell.length_b   1.000
_cell.length_c   1.000
_cell.angle_alpha   90.00
_cell.angle_beta   90.00
_cell.angle_gamma   90.00
#
_symmetry.space_group_name_H-M   'P 1'
#
loop_
_entity.id
_entity.type
_entity.pdbx_description
1 polymer ?
#
loop_
_entity_poly.entity_id
_entity_poly.type
_entity_poly.pdbx_seq_one_letter_code
_entity_poly.pdbx_strand_id
1 'polypeptide(L)'
;WGYHDEFLFRKTTDVLTTNQNRKPQCNLIISVTTHDVLDLNNQYFTKAYEKAKTIAKGVKASTKKIHERSIARNAGFVYVDQCLKEFFQAYAKRPDFNNTIFVITGDHSCGNRNKNFLSSYHVPLIIWSPLLKSPEEFPALITHNDITPSLLSLLKHTYHLPLPETVHYISDGLNTSNTFETKSKMLFLKYSRRIDDFLYNEYIYHNTGEVYRLNENLDMIPEASSTIKTQLSNTFSIYKYINHYVYNNNRLSQNPIYKKEKTHILKTNVRSDSIVCQTPENRNYEWPQYYLLDTFVIPNKTEKWNKIKITLNADIKFLDKLEQDEYMDLYFGCTADNMNYPTFYTDKIVKFITSEVFEINRWEKLNISKTFQVSNATNINCFVYIYYPHWKESNSAIVKNIQIKVEGIK
;
A
#
# COMPACT_ATOMS: atom_id res chain seq x y z
N TRP A 1 -4.19 22.34 16.09
CA TRP A 1 -4.17 21.45 14.91
C TRP A 1 -4.47 22.16 13.59
N GLY A 2 -4.98 23.39 13.61
CA GLY A 2 -5.33 24.15 12.41
C GLY A 2 -6.52 25.05 12.73
N TYR A 3 -7.21 25.50 11.68
CA TYR A 3 -8.51 26.15 11.84
C TYR A 3 -9.57 25.15 12.33
N HIS A 4 -10.50 25.62 13.17
CA HIS A 4 -11.69 24.83 13.52
C HIS A 4 -12.57 24.61 12.29
N ASP A 5 -13.27 23.49 12.27
CA ASP A 5 -13.95 22.99 11.08
C ASP A 5 -15.08 23.92 10.60
N GLU A 6 -15.69 24.71 11.50
CA GLU A 6 -16.63 25.78 11.13
C GLU A 6 -16.00 26.77 10.14
N PHE A 7 -14.78 27.25 10.43
CA PHE A 7 -14.09 28.20 9.56
C PHE A 7 -13.59 27.51 8.29
N LEU A 8 -13.12 26.27 8.39
CA LEU A 8 -12.73 25.46 7.24
C LEU A 8 -13.88 25.31 6.25
N PHE A 9 -15.05 24.88 6.70
CA PHE A 9 -16.21 24.65 5.83
C PHE A 9 -16.81 25.94 5.28
N ARG A 10 -16.85 27.01 6.07
CA ARG A 10 -17.26 28.35 5.59
C ARG A 10 -16.32 28.82 4.48
N LYS A 11 -15.01 28.77 4.72
CA LYS A 11 -14.03 29.18 3.72
C LYS A 11 -14.07 28.31 2.47
N THR A 12 -14.31 27.01 2.64
CA THR A 12 -14.51 26.08 1.51
C THR A 12 -15.69 26.52 0.66
N THR A 13 -16.82 26.87 1.27
CA THR A 13 -18.00 27.37 0.55
C THR A 13 -17.69 28.63 -0.25
N ASP A 14 -16.94 29.57 0.33
CA ASP A 14 -16.49 30.79 -0.36
C ASP A 14 -15.62 30.45 -1.57
N VAL A 15 -14.58 29.62 -1.38
CA VAL A 15 -13.63 29.22 -2.42
C VAL A 15 -14.34 28.53 -3.58
N LEU A 16 -15.26 27.61 -3.27
CA LEU A 16 -16.04 26.92 -4.29
C LEU A 16 -16.97 27.88 -5.02
N THR A 17 -17.46 28.93 -4.35
CA THR A 17 -18.35 29.94 -4.95
C THR A 17 -17.59 30.86 -5.89
N THR A 18 -16.37 31.25 -5.54
CA THR A 18 -15.49 32.02 -6.43
C THR A 18 -15.04 31.22 -7.66
N ASN A 19 -14.88 29.89 -7.51
CA ASN A 19 -14.38 29.01 -8.57
C ASN A 19 -15.47 28.26 -9.35
N GLN A 20 -16.72 28.74 -9.37
CA GLN A 20 -17.85 28.04 -9.99
C GLN A 20 -17.67 27.67 -11.48
N ASN A 21 -16.82 28.39 -12.22
CA ASN A 21 -16.63 28.15 -13.65
C ASN A 21 -15.64 27.02 -13.98
N ARG A 22 -14.85 26.53 -13.01
CA ARG A 22 -13.95 25.39 -13.23
C ARG A 22 -14.76 24.12 -13.10
N LYS A 23 -15.19 23.47 -14.18
CA LYS A 23 -15.94 22.18 -14.11
C LYS A 23 -15.38 21.21 -15.15
N PRO A 24 -15.33 19.89 -14.87
CA PRO A 24 -15.67 19.22 -13.60
C PRO A 24 -14.64 19.50 -12.48
N GLN A 25 -15.03 19.26 -11.21
CA GLN A 25 -14.14 19.41 -10.04
C GLN A 25 -14.13 18.15 -9.18
N CYS A 26 -12.98 17.88 -8.57
CA CYS A 26 -12.85 16.96 -7.45
C CYS A 26 -12.26 17.76 -6.28
N ASN A 27 -13.00 17.85 -5.17
CA ASN A 27 -12.59 18.62 -4.00
C ASN A 27 -12.41 17.66 -2.82
N LEU A 28 -11.22 17.72 -2.19
CA LEU A 28 -10.92 17.00 -0.96
C LEU A 28 -10.93 18.00 0.21
N ILE A 29 -11.78 17.75 1.19
CA ILE A 29 -11.90 18.56 2.41
C ILE A 29 -11.52 17.68 3.59
N ILE A 30 -10.55 18.11 4.39
CA ILE A 30 -10.02 17.34 5.52
C ILE A 30 -10.30 18.12 6.80
N SER A 31 -11.21 17.60 7.64
CA SER A 31 -11.50 18.17 8.95
C SER A 31 -10.41 17.83 9.96
N VAL A 32 -10.23 18.67 10.99
CA VAL A 32 -9.13 18.51 11.96
C VAL A 32 -9.52 18.77 13.42
N THR A 33 -10.71 19.30 13.72
CA THR A 33 -11.08 19.70 15.10
C THR A 33 -11.18 18.50 16.04
N THR A 34 -11.40 17.29 15.53
CA THR A 34 -11.45 16.05 16.31
C THR A 34 -10.13 15.72 17.02
N HIS A 35 -9.01 16.35 16.62
CA HIS A 35 -7.72 16.24 17.30
C HIS A 35 -7.51 17.29 18.40
N ASP A 36 -8.33 18.33 18.45
CA ASP A 36 -8.09 19.49 19.30
C ASP A 36 -8.59 19.29 20.74
N VAL A 37 -8.00 20.05 21.67
CA VAL A 37 -8.54 20.18 23.02
C VAL A 37 -9.56 21.32 23.00
N LEU A 38 -10.84 20.97 23.07
CA LEU A 38 -11.92 21.95 22.95
C LEU A 38 -11.93 22.93 24.14
N ASP A 39 -11.83 24.23 23.85
CA ASP A 39 -11.99 25.29 24.84
C ASP A 39 -13.47 25.45 25.24
N LEU A 40 -13.82 25.00 26.44
CA LEU A 40 -15.21 25.04 26.92
C LEU A 40 -15.70 26.45 27.28
N ASN A 41 -14.87 27.49 27.17
CA ASN A 41 -15.33 28.88 27.19
C ASN A 41 -16.01 29.29 25.87
N ASN A 42 -15.75 28.56 24.78
CA ASN A 42 -16.43 28.74 23.52
C ASN A 42 -17.81 28.06 23.56
N GLN A 43 -18.88 28.85 23.37
CA GLN A 43 -20.26 28.37 23.45
C GLN A 43 -20.57 27.21 22.49
N TYR A 44 -19.98 27.15 21.29
CA TYR A 44 -20.18 26.05 20.35
C TYR A 44 -19.59 24.74 20.89
N PHE A 45 -18.40 24.82 21.48
CA PHE A 45 -17.75 23.67 22.10
C PHE A 45 -18.46 23.23 23.37
N THR A 46 -18.93 24.15 24.22
CA THR A 46 -19.75 23.81 25.39
C THR A 46 -21.01 23.06 24.97
N LYS A 47 -21.72 23.53 23.93
CA LYS A 47 -22.93 22.87 23.40
C LYS A 47 -22.61 21.47 22.86
N ALA A 48 -21.52 21.31 22.10
CA ALA A 48 -21.10 20.01 21.60
C ALA A 48 -20.74 19.04 22.73
N TYR A 49 -20.10 19.54 23.79
CA TYR A 49 -19.74 18.77 24.98
C TYR A 49 -20.96 18.28 25.77
N GLU A 50 -21.97 19.14 25.98
CA GLU A 50 -23.21 18.75 26.65
C GLU A 50 -24.05 17.76 25.81
N LYS A 51 -24.08 17.92 24.49
CA LYS A 51 -24.69 16.93 23.58
C LYS A 51 -23.94 15.59 23.64
N ALA A 52 -22.61 15.59 23.68
CA ALA A 52 -21.81 14.37 23.85
C ALA A 52 -22.07 13.65 25.18
N LYS A 53 -22.22 14.38 26.29
CA LYS A 53 -22.65 13.81 27.58
C LYS A 53 -24.03 13.15 27.48
N THR A 54 -24.96 13.80 26.80
CA THR A 54 -26.33 13.30 26.63
C THR A 54 -26.33 11.99 25.83
N ILE A 55 -25.57 11.94 24.74
CA ILE A 55 -25.38 10.71 23.95
C ILE A 55 -24.77 9.60 24.82
N ALA A 56 -23.73 9.91 25.60
CA ALA A 56 -23.07 8.93 26.48
C ALA A 56 -23.99 8.35 27.57
N LYS A 57 -25.08 9.03 27.95
CA LYS A 57 -26.09 8.48 28.88
C LYS A 57 -26.99 7.44 28.23
N GLY A 58 -27.23 7.55 26.92
CA GLY A 58 -28.15 6.70 26.16
C GLY A 58 -27.53 5.47 25.51
N VAL A 59 -26.21 5.27 25.60
CA VAL A 59 -25.54 4.10 25.02
C VAL A 59 -25.74 2.83 25.85
N LYS A 60 -25.54 1.67 25.23
CA LYS A 60 -25.63 0.36 25.89
C LYS A 60 -24.70 0.27 27.10
N ALA A 61 -25.13 -0.45 28.14
CA ALA A 61 -24.37 -0.59 29.39
C ALA A 61 -22.93 -1.09 29.19
N SER A 62 -22.72 -1.98 28.20
CA SER A 62 -21.41 -2.53 27.87
C SER A 62 -20.40 -1.52 27.33
N THR A 63 -20.85 -0.42 26.72
CA THR A 63 -19.96 0.62 26.15
C THR A 63 -20.00 1.93 26.93
N LYS A 64 -20.93 2.09 27.87
CA LYS A 64 -21.15 3.34 28.64
C LYS A 64 -19.88 3.95 29.21
N LYS A 65 -19.07 3.16 29.93
CA LYS A 65 -17.82 3.61 30.55
C LYS A 65 -16.79 4.12 29.54
N ILE A 66 -16.75 3.57 28.33
CA ILE A 66 -15.86 4.00 27.25
C ILE A 66 -16.29 5.38 26.74
N HIS A 67 -17.59 5.58 26.53
CA HIS A 67 -18.14 6.86 26.09
C HIS A 67 -18.00 7.95 27.15
N GLU A 68 -18.22 7.63 28.43
CA GLU A 68 -18.02 8.55 29.56
C GLU A 68 -16.57 9.02 29.68
N ARG A 69 -15.59 8.12 29.49
CA ARG A 69 -14.16 8.48 29.48
C ARG A 69 -13.75 9.28 28.25
N SER A 70 -14.51 9.18 27.16
CA SER A 70 -14.18 9.78 25.87
C SER A 70 -15.05 11.00 25.54
N ILE A 71 -15.73 11.61 26.53
CA ILE A 71 -16.69 12.72 26.29
C ILE A 71 -16.04 13.86 25.52
N ALA A 72 -14.83 14.29 25.90
CA ALA A 72 -14.14 15.39 25.22
C ALA A 72 -13.88 15.09 23.73
N ARG A 73 -13.48 13.85 23.42
CA ARG A 73 -13.27 13.41 22.03
C ARG A 73 -14.59 13.29 21.27
N ASN A 74 -15.62 12.72 21.91
CA ASN A 74 -16.97 12.63 21.34
C ASN A 74 -17.57 14.01 21.06
N ALA A 75 -17.27 15.01 21.90
CA ALA A 75 -17.65 16.40 21.67
C ALA A 75 -17.03 16.97 20.40
N GLY A 76 -15.77 16.62 20.08
CA GLY A 76 -15.13 16.96 18.82
C GLY A 76 -15.93 16.42 17.62
N PHE A 77 -16.31 15.13 17.65
CA PHE A 77 -17.15 14.55 16.59
C PHE A 77 -18.54 15.21 16.50
N VAL A 78 -19.17 15.53 17.64
CA VAL A 78 -20.45 16.24 17.68
C VAL A 78 -20.33 17.65 17.08
N TYR A 79 -19.22 18.34 17.33
CA TYR A 79 -18.95 19.65 16.74
C TYR A 79 -18.78 19.54 15.22
N VAL A 80 -18.00 18.58 14.73
CA VAL A 80 -17.81 18.35 13.28
C VAL A 80 -19.12 17.96 12.59
N ASP A 81 -19.95 17.12 13.21
CA ASP A 81 -21.29 16.77 12.73
C ASP A 81 -22.18 18.02 12.53
N GLN A 82 -22.16 18.95 13.49
CA GLN A 82 -22.87 20.22 13.37
C GLN A 82 -22.29 21.11 12.27
N CYS A 83 -20.96 21.18 12.13
CA CYS A 83 -20.30 21.95 11.07
C CYS A 83 -20.61 21.38 9.67
N LEU A 84 -20.65 20.05 9.54
CA LEU A 84 -21.07 19.36 8.31
C LEU A 84 -22.51 19.70 7.94
N LYS A 85 -23.42 19.72 8.93
CA LYS A 85 -24.81 20.14 8.70
C LYS A 85 -24.90 21.55 8.12
N GLU A 86 -24.17 22.51 8.71
CA GLU A 86 -24.13 23.90 8.23
C GLU A 86 -23.49 23.98 6.84
N PHE A 87 -22.42 23.22 6.60
CA PHE A 87 -21.80 23.10 5.28
C PHE A 87 -22.79 22.62 4.22
N PHE A 88 -23.53 21.54 4.47
CA PHE A 88 -24.51 21.02 3.52
C PHE A 88 -25.67 21.99 3.28
N GLN A 89 -26.15 22.68 4.32
CA GLN A 89 -27.17 23.73 4.19
C GLN A 89 -26.70 24.91 3.33
N ALA A 90 -25.43 25.28 3.44
CA ALA A 90 -24.83 26.32 2.59
C ALA A 90 -24.58 25.81 1.17
N TYR A 91 -24.03 24.60 1.01
CA TYR A 91 -23.74 23.99 -0.28
C TYR A 91 -25.00 23.76 -1.10
N ALA A 92 -26.12 23.40 -0.47
CA ALA A 92 -27.41 23.20 -1.13
C ALA A 92 -27.92 24.43 -1.91
N LYS A 93 -27.39 25.63 -1.62
CA LYS A 93 -27.73 26.87 -2.32
C LYS A 93 -26.93 27.08 -3.61
N ARG A 94 -25.93 26.24 -3.89
CA ARG A 94 -25.06 26.37 -5.05
C ARG A 94 -25.73 25.82 -6.32
N PRO A 95 -25.42 26.40 -7.50
CA PRO A 95 -25.99 25.95 -8.77
C PRO A 95 -25.55 24.55 -9.19
N ASP A 96 -24.46 24.01 -8.64
CA ASP A 96 -23.93 22.67 -8.93
C ASP A 96 -24.39 21.59 -7.95
N PHE A 97 -25.17 21.94 -6.91
CA PHE A 97 -25.62 20.99 -5.89
C PHE A 97 -26.30 19.75 -6.48
N ASN A 98 -27.26 19.95 -7.40
CA ASN A 98 -28.02 18.87 -8.03
C ASN A 98 -27.16 17.94 -8.91
N ASN A 99 -25.91 18.30 -9.19
CA ASN A 99 -24.98 17.51 -9.98
C ASN A 99 -23.69 17.21 -9.21
N THR A 100 -23.80 16.99 -7.90
CA THR A 100 -22.66 16.70 -7.01
C THR A 100 -22.83 15.33 -6.35
N ILE A 101 -21.73 14.57 -6.32
CA ILE A 101 -21.60 13.35 -5.49
C ILE A 101 -20.74 13.72 -4.29
N PHE A 102 -21.25 13.45 -3.10
CA PHE A 102 -20.56 13.63 -1.83
C PHE A 102 -20.12 12.28 -1.30
N VAL A 103 -18.86 12.21 -0.88
CA VAL A 103 -18.27 11.04 -0.22
C VAL A 103 -17.83 11.50 1.15
N ILE A 104 -18.44 10.95 2.20
CA ILE A 104 -18.20 11.31 3.59
C ILE A 104 -17.64 10.08 4.27
N THR A 105 -16.40 10.15 4.75
CA THR A 105 -15.75 9.02 5.42
C THR A 105 -14.79 9.51 6.49
N GLY A 106 -14.51 8.65 7.47
CA GLY A 106 -13.38 8.84 8.38
C GLY A 106 -12.08 8.41 7.71
N ASP A 107 -10.99 9.12 7.97
CA ASP A 107 -9.65 8.75 7.52
C ASP A 107 -9.12 7.54 8.31
N HIS A 108 -9.37 7.49 9.61
CA HIS A 108 -9.09 6.34 10.47
C HIS A 108 -10.00 6.31 11.71
N SER A 109 -10.05 5.17 12.41
CA SER A 109 -10.77 5.07 13.70
C SER A 109 -10.01 5.78 14.81
N CYS A 110 -10.73 6.25 15.83
CA CYS A 110 -10.15 6.79 17.06
C CYS A 110 -9.92 5.73 18.16
N GLY A 111 -10.05 4.44 17.83
CA GLY A 111 -9.70 3.33 18.73
C GLY A 111 -10.69 3.09 19.88
N ASN A 112 -11.94 3.56 19.76
CA ASN A 112 -12.95 3.39 20.81
C ASN A 112 -13.64 2.01 20.76
N ARG A 113 -13.39 1.20 19.73
CA ARG A 113 -13.96 -0.14 19.54
C ARG A 113 -12.86 -1.19 19.68
N ASN A 114 -12.96 -2.05 20.70
CA ASN A 114 -11.92 -3.01 21.06
C ASN A 114 -12.34 -4.48 20.85
N LYS A 115 -13.13 -4.78 19.81
CA LYS A 115 -13.60 -6.16 19.58
C LYS A 115 -12.48 -7.06 19.05
N ASN A 116 -11.73 -6.56 18.07
CA ASN A 116 -10.58 -7.21 17.46
C ASN A 116 -9.73 -6.15 16.72
N PHE A 117 -8.61 -6.55 16.11
CA PHE A 117 -7.72 -5.59 15.45
C PHE A 117 -8.40 -4.82 14.30
N LEU A 118 -9.33 -5.47 13.56
CA LEU A 118 -10.11 -4.84 12.48
C LEU A 118 -10.99 -3.68 12.97
N SER A 119 -11.39 -3.69 14.24
CA SER A 119 -12.19 -2.62 14.84
C SER A 119 -11.49 -1.26 14.79
N SER A 120 -10.16 -1.25 14.71
CA SER A 120 -9.35 -0.02 14.58
C SER A 120 -9.34 0.56 13.16
N TYR A 121 -9.86 -0.17 12.18
CA TYR A 121 -9.92 0.25 10.77
C TYR A 121 -11.35 0.55 10.31
N HIS A 122 -12.35 0.28 11.15
CA HIS A 122 -13.75 0.51 10.81
C HIS A 122 -14.13 1.99 10.96
N VAL A 123 -14.47 2.62 9.83
CA VAL A 123 -14.86 4.03 9.70
C VAL A 123 -16.17 4.13 8.92
N PRO A 124 -16.96 5.21 9.10
CA PRO A 124 -18.15 5.41 8.27
C PRO A 124 -17.76 5.63 6.80
N LEU A 125 -18.60 5.20 5.88
CA LEU A 125 -18.59 5.62 4.47
C LEU A 125 -20.03 5.90 4.06
N ILE A 126 -20.30 7.15 3.70
CA ILE A 126 -21.59 7.58 3.18
C ILE A 126 -21.34 8.19 1.81
N ILE A 127 -22.03 7.68 0.80
CA ILE A 127 -22.04 8.25 -0.55
C ILE A 127 -23.44 8.83 -0.77
N TRP A 128 -23.52 10.12 -1.08
CA TRP A 128 -24.79 10.82 -1.22
C TRP A 128 -24.80 11.75 -2.42
N SER A 129 -25.95 11.93 -3.04
CA SER A 129 -26.18 12.90 -4.11
C SER A 129 -27.67 13.26 -4.17
N PRO A 130 -28.06 14.48 -4.59
CA PRO A 130 -29.46 14.79 -4.89
C PRO A 130 -30.07 13.90 -5.98
N LEU A 131 -29.24 13.24 -6.80
CA LEU A 131 -29.68 12.31 -7.85
C LEU A 131 -29.91 10.88 -7.34
N LEU A 132 -29.66 10.61 -6.06
CA LEU A 132 -29.87 9.29 -5.47
C LEU A 132 -31.37 8.95 -5.46
N LYS A 133 -31.75 7.81 -6.04
CA LYS A 133 -33.16 7.39 -6.17
C LYS A 133 -33.77 6.86 -4.88
N SER A 134 -32.96 6.14 -4.10
CA SER A 134 -33.36 5.53 -2.82
C SER A 134 -32.14 5.41 -1.91
N PRO A 135 -32.32 5.52 -0.58
CA PRO A 135 -31.28 5.16 0.37
C PRO A 135 -31.12 3.63 0.40
N GLU A 136 -29.88 3.15 0.51
CA GLU A 136 -29.56 1.73 0.64
C GLU A 136 -28.38 1.57 1.63
N GLU A 137 -28.36 0.45 2.36
CA GLU A 137 -27.23 0.05 3.20
C GLU A 137 -26.65 -1.27 2.67
N PHE A 138 -25.33 -1.28 2.45
CA PHE A 138 -24.64 -2.46 1.93
C PHE A 138 -23.84 -3.13 3.04
N PRO A 139 -24.13 -4.40 3.39
CA PRO A 139 -23.42 -5.10 4.44
C PRO A 139 -22.02 -5.57 4.03
N ALA A 140 -21.67 -5.52 2.74
CA ALA A 140 -20.40 -6.03 2.22
C ALA A 140 -19.18 -5.31 2.84
N LEU A 141 -18.11 -6.06 3.10
CA LEU A 141 -16.86 -5.49 3.61
C LEU A 141 -16.08 -4.87 2.44
N ILE A 142 -15.87 -3.57 2.54
CA ILE A 142 -15.11 -2.74 1.60
C ILE A 142 -13.97 -2.00 2.32
N THR A 143 -13.08 -1.40 1.53
CA THR A 143 -11.94 -0.62 1.97
C THR A 143 -11.90 0.73 1.25
N HIS A 144 -11.13 1.70 1.75
CA HIS A 144 -10.97 2.99 1.06
C HIS A 144 -10.41 2.84 -0.37
N ASN A 145 -9.66 1.77 -0.65
CA ASN A 145 -9.13 1.48 -1.99
C ASN A 145 -10.25 1.25 -3.03
N ASP A 146 -11.45 0.94 -2.58
CA ASP A 146 -12.60 0.57 -3.41
C ASP A 146 -13.36 1.81 -3.91
N ILE A 147 -13.21 2.95 -3.22
CA ILE A 147 -13.97 4.18 -3.50
C ILE A 147 -13.63 4.75 -4.88
N THR A 148 -12.34 4.96 -5.14
CA THR A 148 -11.88 5.58 -6.39
C THR A 148 -12.26 4.77 -7.63
N PRO A 149 -11.95 3.46 -7.73
CA PRO A 149 -12.34 2.67 -8.90
C PRO A 149 -13.86 2.65 -9.11
N SER A 150 -14.68 2.63 -8.05
CA SER A 150 -16.14 2.69 -8.19
C SER A 150 -16.65 4.00 -8.75
N LEU A 151 -16.19 5.13 -8.21
CA LEU A 151 -16.64 6.45 -8.68
C LEU A 151 -16.21 6.69 -10.12
N LEU A 152 -14.98 6.31 -10.48
CA LEU A 152 -14.49 6.45 -11.83
C LEU A 152 -15.20 5.51 -12.82
N SER A 153 -15.51 4.27 -12.39
CA SER A 153 -16.33 3.34 -13.18
C SER A 153 -17.72 3.94 -13.46
N LEU A 154 -18.39 4.46 -12.42
CA LEU A 154 -19.68 5.17 -12.56
C LEU A 154 -19.57 6.34 -13.54
N LEU A 155 -18.57 7.22 -13.37
CA LEU A 155 -18.39 8.39 -14.22
C LEU A 155 -18.09 8.03 -15.68
N LYS A 156 -17.29 6.98 -15.91
CA LYS A 156 -16.98 6.48 -17.26
C LYS A 156 -18.21 5.89 -17.93
N HIS A 157 -18.96 5.02 -17.24
CA HIS A 157 -20.06 4.28 -17.85
C HIS A 157 -21.35 5.09 -17.97
N THR A 158 -21.63 5.98 -17.01
CA THR A 158 -22.85 6.80 -17.01
C THR A 158 -22.67 8.16 -17.68
N TYR A 159 -21.49 8.78 -17.53
CA TYR A 159 -21.24 10.14 -18.00
C TYR A 159 -20.11 10.23 -19.03
N HIS A 160 -19.62 9.09 -19.53
CA HIS A 160 -18.60 9.01 -20.58
C HIS A 160 -17.32 9.77 -20.25
N LEU A 161 -16.95 9.84 -18.97
CA LEU A 161 -15.68 10.44 -18.55
C LEU A 161 -14.52 9.68 -19.23
N PRO A 162 -13.64 10.36 -20.00
CA PRO A 162 -12.49 9.71 -20.62
C PRO A 162 -11.52 9.27 -19.53
N LEU A 163 -11.27 7.97 -19.46
CA LEU A 163 -10.33 7.36 -18.53
C LEU A 163 -9.32 6.51 -19.29
N PRO A 164 -8.09 6.36 -18.78
CA PRO A 164 -7.10 5.48 -19.39
C PRO A 164 -7.61 4.04 -19.44
N GLU A 165 -7.15 3.28 -20.43
CA GLU A 165 -7.49 1.86 -20.58
C GLU A 165 -6.90 1.00 -19.45
N THR A 166 -5.79 1.44 -18.87
CA THR A 166 -5.08 0.75 -17.79
C THR A 166 -4.90 1.67 -16.59
N VAL A 167 -5.03 1.07 -15.39
CA VAL A 167 -4.91 1.75 -14.10
C VAL A 167 -4.12 0.86 -13.13
N HIS A 168 -3.63 1.45 -12.04
CA HIS A 168 -2.83 0.75 -11.02
C HIS A 168 -3.61 0.48 -9.72
N TYR A 169 -4.95 0.46 -9.79
CA TYR A 169 -5.75 0.10 -8.63
C TYR A 169 -5.53 -1.37 -8.26
N ILE A 170 -5.44 -1.62 -6.95
CA ILE A 170 -5.35 -2.97 -6.39
C ILE A 170 -6.75 -3.54 -6.11
N SER A 171 -7.72 -2.65 -5.92
CA SER A 171 -9.12 -2.98 -5.66
C SER A 171 -9.94 -3.13 -6.95
N ASP A 172 -10.99 -3.94 -6.87
CA ASP A 172 -11.99 -4.14 -7.92
C ASP A 172 -13.21 -3.20 -7.79
N GLY A 173 -13.24 -2.34 -6.76
CA GLY A 173 -14.35 -1.41 -6.48
C GLY A 173 -15.26 -1.85 -5.33
N LEU A 174 -16.14 -0.93 -4.93
CA LEU A 174 -17.18 -1.11 -3.91
C LEU A 174 -18.07 -2.28 -4.26
N ASN A 175 -18.33 -3.09 -3.25
CA ASN A 175 -19.26 -4.19 -3.34
C ASN A 175 -20.66 -3.74 -2.89
N THR A 176 -21.60 -3.73 -3.83
CA THR A 176 -23.00 -3.34 -3.59
C THR A 176 -23.93 -4.55 -3.44
N SER A 177 -23.40 -5.70 -3.00
CA SER A 177 -24.23 -6.86 -2.64
C SER A 177 -25.13 -6.53 -1.44
N ASN A 178 -26.38 -6.99 -1.50
CA ASN A 178 -27.33 -6.88 -0.39
C ASN A 178 -27.13 -7.98 0.67
N THR A 179 -26.13 -8.84 0.50
CA THR A 179 -25.70 -9.85 1.47
C THR A 179 -24.23 -9.64 1.83
N PHE A 180 -23.85 -10.05 3.04
CA PHE A 180 -22.46 -9.99 3.46
C PHE A 180 -21.59 -10.89 2.57
N GLU A 181 -20.72 -10.26 1.79
CA GLU A 181 -19.62 -10.89 1.10
C GLU A 181 -18.43 -9.93 1.09
N THR A 182 -17.25 -10.46 0.78
CA THR A 182 -16.05 -9.65 0.70
C THR A 182 -15.12 -10.17 -0.37
N LYS A 183 -14.73 -9.25 -1.25
CA LYS A 183 -13.79 -9.46 -2.36
C LYS A 183 -12.58 -8.53 -2.19
N SER A 184 -12.41 -8.01 -0.97
CA SER A 184 -11.45 -6.97 -0.64
C SER A 184 -10.03 -7.53 -0.58
N LYS A 185 -9.07 -6.70 -1.01
CA LYS A 185 -7.64 -6.98 -0.95
C LYS A 185 -6.95 -5.80 -0.26
N MET A 186 -6.44 -6.01 0.94
CA MET A 186 -5.86 -4.92 1.72
C MET A 186 -4.67 -5.37 2.55
N LEU A 187 -3.57 -4.65 2.38
CA LEU A 187 -2.42 -4.70 3.27
C LEU A 187 -2.67 -3.76 4.44
N PHE A 188 -2.50 -4.22 5.67
CA PHE A 188 -2.64 -3.36 6.84
C PHE A 188 -1.28 -2.75 7.20
N LEU A 189 -1.17 -1.42 7.06
CA LEU A 189 -0.01 -0.68 7.52
C LEU A 189 -0.20 -0.30 8.99
N LYS A 190 0.61 -0.89 9.87
CA LYS A 190 0.66 -0.53 11.29
C LYS A 190 1.37 0.80 11.49
N TYR A 191 1.15 1.46 12.63
CA TYR A 191 1.90 2.66 13.03
C TYR A 191 3.42 2.47 13.00
N SER A 192 3.90 1.26 13.32
CA SER A 192 5.30 0.86 13.21
C SER A 192 5.80 0.73 11.77
N ARG A 193 5.02 1.18 10.79
CA ARG A 193 5.24 1.02 9.34
C ARG A 193 5.30 -0.42 8.86
N ARG A 194 4.84 -1.34 9.71
CA ARG A 194 4.87 -2.76 9.40
C ARG A 194 3.67 -3.22 8.59
N ILE A 195 3.89 -4.12 7.65
CA ILE A 195 2.84 -4.79 6.87
C ILE A 195 2.90 -6.28 7.19
N ASP A 196 2.26 -6.63 8.31
CA ASP A 196 2.27 -7.99 8.86
C ASP A 196 0.93 -8.72 8.70
N ASP A 197 -0.14 -7.99 8.36
CA ASP A 197 -1.49 -8.52 8.23
C ASP A 197 -2.05 -8.24 6.83
N PHE A 198 -2.88 -9.16 6.33
CA PHE A 198 -3.43 -9.09 4.97
C PHE A 198 -4.87 -9.59 4.94
N LEU A 199 -5.75 -8.78 4.37
CA LEU A 199 -7.11 -9.14 4.01
C LEU A 199 -7.15 -9.57 2.54
N TYR A 200 -7.71 -10.75 2.30
CA TYR A 200 -7.98 -11.25 0.95
C TYR A 200 -9.31 -12.01 0.94
N ASN A 201 -10.29 -11.48 0.21
CA ASN A 201 -11.68 -11.93 0.24
C ASN A 201 -12.21 -11.90 1.68
N GLU A 202 -12.73 -13.03 2.21
CA GLU A 202 -13.16 -13.13 3.61
C GLU A 202 -12.08 -13.58 4.58
N TYR A 203 -10.82 -13.66 4.16
CA TYR A 203 -9.76 -14.18 5.01
C TYR A 203 -8.77 -13.12 5.46
N ILE A 204 -8.38 -13.20 6.72
CA ILE A 204 -7.25 -12.48 7.30
C ILE A 204 -6.09 -13.45 7.46
N TYR A 205 -4.96 -13.13 6.85
CA TYR A 205 -3.66 -13.65 7.25
C TYR A 205 -3.09 -12.73 8.33
N HIS A 206 -2.95 -13.24 9.55
CA HIS A 206 -2.55 -12.45 10.71
C HIS A 206 -1.04 -12.53 10.95
N ASN A 207 -0.47 -11.55 11.65
CA ASN A 207 0.96 -11.50 11.95
C ASN A 207 1.50 -12.68 12.79
N THR A 208 0.63 -13.45 13.43
CA THR A 208 0.97 -14.72 14.11
C THR A 208 1.20 -15.88 13.15
N GLY A 209 0.91 -15.69 11.85
CA GLY A 209 0.91 -16.75 10.84
C GLY A 209 -0.35 -17.61 10.85
N GLU A 210 -1.35 -17.23 11.64
CA GLU A 210 -2.69 -17.84 11.66
C GLU A 210 -3.59 -17.22 10.61
N VAL A 211 -4.62 -17.97 10.22
CA VAL A 211 -5.64 -17.52 9.29
C VAL A 211 -6.98 -17.47 9.99
N TYR A 212 -7.74 -16.43 9.68
CA TYR A 212 -9.08 -16.24 10.19
C TYR A 212 -10.04 -15.98 9.04
N ARG A 213 -11.24 -16.55 9.09
CA ARG A 213 -12.37 -16.21 8.24
C ARG A 213 -13.24 -15.16 8.92
N LEU A 214 -13.69 -14.17 8.16
CA LEU A 214 -14.56 -13.10 8.63
C LEU A 214 -16.04 -13.46 8.42
N ASN A 215 -16.87 -13.10 9.40
CA ASN A 215 -18.32 -13.08 9.26
C ASN A 215 -18.85 -11.63 9.16
N GLU A 216 -20.17 -11.49 8.99
CA GLU A 216 -20.87 -10.19 8.89
C GLU A 216 -20.66 -9.26 10.09
N ASN A 217 -20.37 -9.81 11.26
CA ASN A 217 -20.10 -9.07 12.47
C ASN A 217 -18.61 -8.69 12.61
N LEU A 218 -17.81 -8.97 11.58
CA LEU A 218 -16.35 -8.87 11.55
C LEU A 218 -15.68 -9.72 12.62
N ASP A 219 -16.29 -10.81 13.08
CA ASP A 219 -15.62 -11.79 13.93
C ASP A 219 -14.54 -12.52 13.15
N MET A 220 -13.43 -12.82 13.82
CA MET A 220 -12.33 -13.59 13.26
C MET A 220 -12.47 -15.04 13.71
N ILE A 221 -13.00 -15.88 12.84
CA ILE A 221 -13.18 -17.32 13.10
C ILE A 221 -11.90 -18.04 12.65
N PRO A 222 -11.20 -18.79 13.51
CA PRO A 222 -9.99 -19.50 13.11
C PRO A 222 -10.22 -20.43 11.91
N GLU A 223 -9.31 -20.39 10.94
CA GLU A 223 -9.33 -21.22 9.73
C GLU A 223 -8.11 -22.15 9.74
N ALA A 224 -8.37 -23.46 9.89
CA ALA A 224 -7.34 -24.48 10.04
C ALA A 224 -6.84 -25.06 8.70
N SER A 225 -7.46 -24.72 7.58
CA SER A 225 -7.08 -25.24 6.26
C SER A 225 -5.66 -24.84 5.87
N SER A 226 -4.76 -25.83 5.78
CA SER A 226 -3.38 -25.66 5.31
C SER A 226 -3.31 -25.15 3.86
N THR A 227 -4.27 -25.53 3.03
CA THR A 227 -4.41 -25.06 1.64
C THR A 227 -4.67 -23.56 1.60
N ILE A 228 -5.66 -23.07 2.37
CA ILE A 228 -6.00 -21.64 2.43
C ILE A 228 -4.84 -20.84 3.01
N LYS A 229 -4.21 -21.34 4.07
CA LYS A 229 -3.01 -20.71 4.66
C LYS A 229 -1.87 -20.57 3.66
N THR A 230 -1.59 -21.61 2.88
CA THR A 230 -0.56 -21.57 1.84
C THR A 230 -0.92 -20.58 0.74
N GLN A 231 -2.18 -20.58 0.29
CA GLN A 231 -2.68 -19.62 -0.70
C GLN A 231 -2.54 -18.18 -0.23
N LEU A 232 -2.96 -17.88 1.00
CA LEU A 232 -2.88 -16.53 1.57
C LEU A 232 -1.45 -16.09 1.78
N SER A 233 -0.56 -16.95 2.28
CA SER A 233 0.86 -16.64 2.45
C SER A 233 1.53 -16.28 1.11
N ASN A 234 1.27 -17.08 0.07
CA ASN A 234 1.78 -16.82 -1.28
C ASN A 234 1.20 -15.53 -1.87
N THR A 235 -0.10 -15.30 -1.69
CA THR A 235 -0.78 -14.09 -2.16
C THR A 235 -0.24 -12.86 -1.44
N PHE A 236 -0.10 -12.92 -0.11
CA PHE A 236 0.46 -11.84 0.69
C PHE A 236 1.88 -11.48 0.23
N SER A 237 2.72 -12.48 -0.02
CA SER A 237 4.07 -12.28 -0.55
C SER A 237 4.08 -11.53 -1.89
N ILE A 238 3.13 -11.82 -2.79
CA ILE A 238 2.94 -11.09 -4.05
C ILE A 238 2.57 -9.63 -3.78
N TYR A 239 1.63 -9.36 -2.87
CA TYR A 239 1.21 -7.99 -2.56
C TYR A 239 2.31 -7.18 -1.85
N LYS A 240 3.10 -7.80 -0.97
CA LYS A 240 4.28 -7.15 -0.41
C LYS A 240 5.31 -6.82 -1.48
N TYR A 241 5.54 -7.73 -2.43
CA TYR A 241 6.42 -7.48 -3.56
C TYR A 241 5.92 -6.29 -4.40
N ILE A 242 4.63 -6.20 -4.68
CA ILE A 242 4.04 -5.08 -5.43
C ILE A 242 4.19 -3.78 -4.66
N ASN A 243 3.86 -3.77 -3.36
CA ASN A 243 4.04 -2.61 -2.51
C ASN A 243 5.50 -2.15 -2.52
N HIS A 244 6.44 -3.08 -2.37
CA HIS A 244 7.88 -2.78 -2.44
C HIS A 244 8.29 -2.24 -3.82
N TYR A 245 7.82 -2.84 -4.91
CA TYR A 245 8.09 -2.42 -6.29
C TYR A 245 7.56 -1.01 -6.57
N VAL A 246 6.34 -0.69 -6.12
CA VAL A 246 5.73 0.62 -6.37
C VAL A 246 6.30 1.67 -5.43
N TYR A 247 6.28 1.41 -4.13
CA TYR A 247 6.62 2.40 -3.10
C TYR A 247 8.13 2.57 -2.94
N ASN A 248 8.88 1.50 -2.62
CA ASN A 248 10.32 1.64 -2.33
C ASN A 248 11.16 1.88 -3.59
N ASN A 249 10.71 1.38 -4.75
CA ASN A 249 11.45 1.54 -6.00
C ASN A 249 10.90 2.66 -6.89
N ASN A 250 9.79 3.30 -6.50
CA ASN A 250 9.12 4.36 -7.26
C ASN A 250 8.87 3.96 -8.73
N ARG A 251 8.32 2.76 -8.95
CA ARG A 251 8.06 2.22 -10.30
C ARG A 251 6.59 1.84 -10.48
N LEU A 252 6.09 2.03 -11.70
CA LEU A 252 4.80 1.49 -12.12
C LEU A 252 5.04 0.24 -12.99
N SER A 253 4.18 -0.78 -12.85
CA SER A 253 4.26 -1.99 -13.67
C SER A 253 3.40 -1.84 -14.91
N GLN A 254 3.99 -2.04 -16.09
CA GLN A 254 3.25 -2.18 -17.34
C GLN A 254 2.71 -3.60 -17.57
N ASN A 255 3.11 -4.56 -16.72
CA ASN A 255 2.59 -5.92 -16.76
C ASN A 255 1.54 -6.11 -15.64
N PRO A 256 0.33 -6.61 -15.96
CA PRO A 256 -0.69 -6.85 -14.95
C PRO A 256 -0.24 -7.94 -13.97
N ILE A 257 -0.45 -7.67 -12.68
CA ILE A 257 -0.08 -8.53 -11.53
C ILE A 257 -0.65 -9.95 -11.63
N TYR A 258 -1.80 -10.11 -12.30
CA TYR A 258 -2.56 -11.36 -12.30
C TYR A 258 -2.30 -12.26 -13.50
N LYS A 259 -1.38 -11.92 -14.41
CA LYS A 259 -0.93 -12.88 -15.42
C LYS A 259 0.26 -13.64 -14.85
N LYS A 260 0.03 -14.87 -14.37
CA LYS A 260 1.11 -15.84 -14.19
C LYS A 260 1.70 -16.10 -15.57
N GLU A 261 2.73 -15.34 -15.95
CA GLU A 261 3.54 -15.67 -17.10
C GLU A 261 4.16 -17.05 -16.84
N LYS A 262 4.00 -17.99 -17.79
CA LYS A 262 4.56 -19.32 -17.66
C LYS A 262 6.09 -19.21 -17.78
N THR A 263 6.76 -19.26 -16.64
CA THR A 263 8.23 -19.22 -16.56
C THR A 263 8.81 -20.63 -16.76
N HIS A 264 9.92 -20.71 -17.48
CA HIS A 264 10.71 -21.93 -17.63
C HIS A 264 12.07 -21.71 -16.96
N ILE A 265 12.49 -22.63 -16.09
CA ILE A 265 13.78 -22.50 -15.39
C ILE A 265 14.89 -22.78 -16.39
N LEU A 266 15.76 -21.79 -16.61
CA LEU A 266 16.92 -21.92 -17.52
C LEU A 266 18.19 -22.25 -16.75
N LYS A 267 18.33 -21.69 -15.55
CA LYS A 267 19.44 -21.99 -14.64
C LYS A 267 19.03 -21.74 -13.20
N THR A 268 19.48 -22.63 -12.32
CA THR A 268 19.56 -22.35 -10.89
C THR A 268 21.03 -22.41 -10.51
N ASN A 269 21.53 -21.35 -9.88
CA ASN A 269 22.86 -21.26 -9.31
C ASN A 269 22.70 -21.17 -7.78
N VAL A 270 23.40 -22.04 -7.06
CA VAL A 270 23.45 -22.03 -5.61
C VAL A 270 24.92 -21.94 -5.22
N ARG A 271 25.26 -20.95 -4.41
CA ARG A 271 26.60 -20.76 -3.86
C ARG A 271 26.59 -21.05 -2.37
N SER A 272 27.48 -21.94 -1.96
CA SER A 272 27.68 -22.31 -0.56
C SER A 272 28.66 -21.38 0.17
N ASP A 273 29.46 -20.61 -0.58
CA ASP A 273 30.41 -19.65 -0.03
C ASP A 273 29.73 -18.33 0.36
N SER A 274 30.36 -17.62 1.29
CA SER A 274 29.99 -16.26 1.66
C SER A 274 30.89 -15.25 0.96
N ILE A 275 30.29 -14.17 0.47
CA ILE A 275 31.01 -13.08 -0.19
C ILE A 275 31.06 -11.89 0.76
N VAL A 276 32.28 -11.44 1.07
CA VAL A 276 32.51 -10.19 1.81
C VAL A 276 32.68 -9.08 0.81
N CYS A 277 31.72 -8.16 0.80
CA CYS A 277 31.76 -6.95 0.01
C CYS A 277 32.35 -5.85 0.90
N GLN A 278 33.38 -5.13 0.44
CA GLN A 278 34.00 -4.05 1.20
C GLN A 278 34.50 -2.95 0.27
N THR A 279 34.24 -1.71 0.64
CA THR A 279 34.81 -0.56 -0.08
C THR A 279 36.33 -0.48 0.12
N PRO A 280 37.10 -0.13 -0.93
CA PRO A 280 38.54 0.06 -0.79
C PRO A 280 38.85 1.13 0.26
N GLU A 281 39.92 0.92 1.04
CA GLU A 281 40.36 1.90 2.06
C GLU A 281 40.72 3.26 1.45
N ASN A 282 41.14 3.29 0.19
CA ASN A 282 41.53 4.52 -0.50
C ASN A 282 40.69 4.75 -1.78
N ARG A 283 40.26 6.00 -1.97
CA ARG A 283 39.40 6.45 -3.07
C ARG A 283 39.99 6.23 -4.47
N ASN A 284 41.31 6.14 -4.59
CA ASN A 284 42.02 6.06 -5.87
C ASN A 284 42.10 4.64 -6.49
N TYR A 285 41.47 3.64 -5.91
CA TYR A 285 41.44 2.27 -6.43
C TYR A 285 40.23 2.03 -7.33
N GLU A 286 40.38 1.13 -8.33
CA GLU A 286 39.24 0.57 -9.05
C GLU A 286 38.30 -0.13 -8.07
N TRP A 287 37.00 0.12 -8.21
CA TRP A 287 36.02 -0.38 -7.25
C TRP A 287 35.67 -1.84 -7.55
N PRO A 288 35.82 -2.75 -6.57
CA PRO A 288 35.61 -4.16 -6.78
C PRO A 288 34.15 -4.47 -7.14
N GLN A 289 33.96 -5.36 -8.10
CA GLN A 289 32.67 -5.96 -8.42
C GLN A 289 32.57 -7.34 -7.76
N TYR A 290 31.62 -7.49 -6.85
CA TYR A 290 31.40 -8.73 -6.11
C TYR A 290 30.34 -9.56 -6.81
N TYR A 291 30.75 -10.41 -7.74
CA TYR A 291 29.83 -11.25 -8.50
C TYR A 291 29.13 -12.28 -7.61
N LEU A 292 27.80 -12.20 -7.57
CA LEU A 292 26.92 -13.21 -6.96
C LEU A 292 26.56 -14.29 -7.99
N LEU A 293 26.40 -13.89 -9.26
CA LEU A 293 26.32 -14.75 -10.43
C LEU A 293 27.36 -14.24 -11.44
N ASP A 294 28.40 -15.04 -11.65
CA ASP A 294 29.36 -14.82 -12.73
C ASP A 294 28.65 -14.85 -14.09
N THR A 295 29.25 -14.20 -15.09
CA THR A 295 28.66 -14.14 -16.43
C THR A 295 28.32 -15.54 -16.94
N PHE A 296 27.02 -15.76 -17.15
CA PHE A 296 26.47 -17.04 -17.54
C PHE A 296 25.74 -16.91 -18.88
N VAL A 297 26.14 -17.75 -19.84
CA VAL A 297 25.49 -17.88 -21.15
C VAL A 297 24.41 -18.96 -21.08
N ILE A 298 23.20 -18.65 -21.50
CA ILE A 298 22.11 -19.64 -21.53
C ILE A 298 22.42 -20.73 -22.59
N PRO A 299 22.45 -22.02 -22.22
CA PRO A 299 23.04 -23.06 -23.06
C PRO A 299 22.18 -23.51 -24.26
N ASN A 300 20.85 -23.32 -24.23
CA ASN A 300 19.97 -23.80 -25.29
C ASN A 300 19.64 -22.71 -26.31
N LYS A 301 20.40 -22.68 -27.42
CA LYS A 301 20.30 -21.69 -28.51
C LYS A 301 19.11 -21.88 -29.47
N THR A 302 18.24 -22.86 -29.23
CA THR A 302 17.11 -23.14 -30.15
C THR A 302 15.79 -22.54 -29.69
N GLU A 303 15.62 -22.34 -28.38
CA GLU A 303 14.42 -21.74 -27.83
C GLU A 303 14.53 -20.22 -27.79
N LYS A 304 13.51 -19.55 -28.34
CA LYS A 304 13.39 -18.09 -28.33
C LYS A 304 12.65 -17.64 -27.08
N TRP A 305 13.19 -16.63 -26.42
CA TRP A 305 12.61 -16.04 -25.21
C TRP A 305 12.23 -14.59 -25.46
N ASN A 306 11.09 -14.16 -24.94
CA ASN A 306 10.67 -12.77 -25.00
C ASN A 306 11.16 -11.99 -23.79
N LYS A 307 11.18 -12.63 -22.60
CA LYS A 307 11.73 -12.04 -21.38
C LYS A 307 12.61 -13.00 -20.63
N ILE A 308 13.54 -12.44 -19.86
CA ILE A 308 14.39 -13.16 -18.93
C ILE A 308 14.19 -12.57 -17.55
N LYS A 309 13.81 -13.42 -16.59
CA LYS A 309 13.64 -13.05 -15.19
C LYS A 309 14.79 -13.63 -14.39
N ILE A 310 15.54 -12.76 -13.69
CA ILE A 310 16.59 -13.16 -12.75
C ILE A 310 16.06 -12.91 -11.34
N THR A 311 16.06 -13.93 -10.50
CA THR A 311 15.63 -13.87 -9.10
C THR A 311 16.79 -14.22 -8.19
N LEU A 312 17.17 -13.31 -7.28
CA LEU A 312 18.17 -13.51 -6.24
C LEU A 312 17.48 -13.69 -4.89
N ASN A 313 17.83 -14.77 -4.20
CA ASN A 313 17.56 -14.98 -2.79
C ASN A 313 18.90 -15.11 -2.07
N ALA A 314 19.12 -14.38 -0.99
CA ALA A 314 20.32 -14.49 -0.18
C ALA A 314 20.06 -14.00 1.25
N ASP A 315 21.03 -14.26 2.13
CA ASP A 315 21.13 -13.60 3.43
C ASP A 315 22.24 -12.56 3.36
N ILE A 316 21.99 -11.36 3.86
CA ILE A 316 22.96 -10.26 3.90
C ILE A 316 23.10 -9.70 5.31
N LYS A 317 24.31 -9.32 5.70
CA LYS A 317 24.58 -8.65 6.97
C LYS A 317 25.51 -7.47 6.73
N PHE A 318 25.05 -6.26 7.01
CA PHE A 318 25.88 -5.05 6.96
C PHE A 318 26.66 -4.91 8.25
N LEU A 319 27.92 -4.49 8.14
CA LEU A 319 28.79 -4.35 9.33
C LEU A 319 28.85 -2.90 9.81
N ASP A 320 28.49 -1.96 8.94
CA ASP A 320 28.65 -0.53 9.17
C ASP A 320 27.31 0.20 9.23
N LYS A 321 27.29 1.31 9.98
CA LYS A 321 26.12 2.17 10.16
C LYS A 321 26.15 3.30 9.14
N LEU A 322 25.38 3.17 8.06
CA LEU A 322 25.29 4.13 6.97
C LEU A 322 23.82 4.54 6.74
N GLU A 323 23.61 5.62 6.02
CA GLU A 323 22.28 5.97 5.52
C GLU A 323 21.85 5.04 4.36
N GLN A 324 20.55 4.92 4.13
CA GLN A 324 20.00 3.95 3.18
C GLN A 324 20.54 4.13 1.74
N ASP A 325 20.76 5.36 1.31
CA ASP A 325 21.30 5.70 -0.01
C ASP A 325 22.83 5.57 -0.11
N GLU A 326 23.52 5.37 1.02
CA GLU A 326 24.97 5.19 1.10
C GLU A 326 25.39 3.72 1.04
N TYR A 327 24.46 2.77 0.98
CA TYR A 327 24.80 1.36 0.84
C TYR A 327 25.18 0.98 -0.60
N MET A 328 25.83 -0.19 -0.73
CA MET A 328 26.17 -0.80 -2.01
C MET A 328 24.97 -0.92 -2.94
N ASP A 329 25.24 -0.88 -4.23
CA ASP A 329 24.27 -1.14 -5.27
C ASP A 329 24.30 -2.62 -5.64
N LEU A 330 23.14 -3.13 -5.99
CA LEU A 330 22.97 -4.43 -6.60
C LEU A 330 22.71 -4.24 -8.10
N TYR A 331 23.57 -4.83 -8.92
CA TYR A 331 23.53 -4.77 -10.38
C TYR A 331 23.02 -6.08 -10.94
N PHE A 332 22.00 -6.00 -11.79
CA PHE A 332 21.56 -7.10 -12.66
C PHE A 332 21.83 -6.72 -14.10
N GLY A 333 22.53 -7.59 -14.83
CA GLY A 333 22.79 -7.41 -16.25
C GLY A 333 22.19 -8.53 -17.09
N CYS A 334 21.63 -8.15 -18.23
CA CYS A 334 21.20 -9.07 -19.28
C CYS A 334 21.61 -8.50 -20.65
N THR A 335 22.29 -9.31 -21.45
CA THR A 335 22.60 -9.05 -22.85
C THR A 335 22.03 -10.15 -23.71
N ALA A 336 21.62 -9.80 -24.92
CA ALA A 336 21.16 -10.76 -25.90
C ALA A 336 21.73 -10.45 -27.30
N ASP A 337 21.78 -11.45 -28.17
CA ASP A 337 22.29 -11.34 -29.54
C ASP A 337 21.58 -10.31 -30.43
N ASN A 338 20.31 -10.04 -30.16
CA ASN A 338 19.49 -9.06 -30.87
C ASN A 338 19.42 -7.69 -30.18
N MET A 339 20.17 -7.48 -29.09
CA MET A 339 20.23 -6.20 -28.39
C MET A 339 21.37 -5.34 -28.89
N ASN A 340 21.08 -4.09 -29.26
CA ASN A 340 22.12 -3.11 -29.60
C ASN A 340 22.94 -2.68 -28.37
N TYR A 341 22.35 -2.72 -27.17
CA TYR A 341 23.00 -2.36 -25.92
C TYR A 341 22.58 -3.32 -24.79
N PRO A 342 23.50 -3.64 -23.87
CA PRO A 342 23.14 -4.36 -22.65
C PRO A 342 22.06 -3.62 -21.85
N THR A 343 21.14 -4.37 -21.26
CA THR A 343 20.19 -3.81 -20.28
C THR A 343 20.69 -4.09 -18.88
N PHE A 344 20.79 -3.04 -18.06
CA PHE A 344 21.20 -3.13 -16.67
C PHE A 344 20.12 -2.56 -15.76
N TYR A 345 19.92 -3.19 -14.60
CA TYR A 345 19.19 -2.61 -13.49
C TYR A 345 20.13 -2.42 -12.31
N THR A 346 20.11 -1.22 -11.76
CA THR A 346 20.92 -0.79 -10.62
C THR A 346 20.01 -0.22 -9.56
N ASP A 347 20.13 -0.71 -8.33
CA ASP A 347 19.39 -0.18 -7.19
C ASP A 347 20.19 -0.42 -5.90
N LYS A 348 19.98 0.43 -4.90
CA LYS A 348 20.57 0.27 -3.57
C LYS A 348 20.12 -1.05 -2.95
N ILE A 349 21.08 -1.87 -2.52
CA ILE A 349 20.81 -3.23 -2.02
C ILE A 349 19.85 -3.23 -0.83
N VAL A 350 19.96 -2.21 0.03
CA VAL A 350 19.15 -2.05 1.24
C VAL A 350 17.67 -1.84 0.95
N LYS A 351 17.29 -1.37 -0.26
CA LYS A 351 15.88 -1.28 -0.65
C LYS A 351 15.21 -2.65 -0.56
N PHE A 352 15.93 -3.71 -0.92
CA PHE A 352 15.39 -5.07 -1.07
C PHE A 352 15.46 -5.91 0.20
N ILE A 353 15.83 -5.31 1.32
CA ILE A 353 15.74 -5.96 2.62
C ILE A 353 14.28 -6.01 3.03
N THR A 354 13.82 -7.21 3.36
CA THR A 354 12.40 -7.43 3.72
C THR A 354 12.05 -6.96 5.14
N SER A 355 13.06 -6.68 5.97
CA SER A 355 12.86 -6.21 7.34
C SER A 355 12.60 -4.72 7.39
N GLU A 356 11.68 -4.33 8.27
CA GLU A 356 11.21 -2.95 8.39
C GLU A 356 12.07 -2.09 9.32
N VAL A 357 12.93 -2.74 10.11
CA VAL A 357 13.96 -2.08 10.92
C VAL A 357 15.31 -2.60 10.46
N PHE A 358 16.17 -1.67 10.04
CA PHE A 358 17.52 -1.96 9.62
C PHE A 358 18.47 -1.85 10.82
N GLU A 359 19.21 -2.92 11.11
CA GLU A 359 20.21 -2.96 12.19
C GLU A 359 21.53 -3.50 11.65
N ILE A 360 22.64 -2.87 12.05
CA ILE A 360 23.98 -3.37 11.74
C ILE A 360 24.22 -4.71 12.45
N ASN A 361 25.08 -5.55 11.89
CA ASN A 361 25.44 -6.86 12.40
C ASN A 361 24.28 -7.88 12.51
N ARG A 362 23.12 -7.56 11.92
CA ARG A 362 21.98 -8.46 11.83
C ARG A 362 21.88 -9.12 10.45
N TRP A 363 21.54 -10.41 10.43
CA TRP A 363 21.26 -11.11 9.19
C TRP A 363 19.87 -10.76 8.67
N GLU A 364 19.83 -10.32 7.42
CA GLU A 364 18.64 -9.90 6.72
C GLU A 364 18.39 -10.74 5.49
N LYS A 365 17.11 -10.97 5.18
CA LYS A 365 16.70 -11.68 3.96
C LYS A 365 16.68 -10.70 2.80
N LEU A 366 17.44 -11.05 1.76
CA LEU A 366 17.45 -10.37 0.47
C LEU A 366 16.64 -11.20 -0.52
N ASN A 367 15.54 -10.63 -1.03
CA ASN A 367 14.75 -11.25 -2.09
C ASN A 367 14.42 -10.20 -3.16
N ILE A 368 14.89 -10.46 -4.37
CA ILE A 368 14.67 -9.54 -5.48
C ILE A 368 14.52 -10.31 -6.79
N SER A 369 13.68 -9.78 -7.67
CA SER A 369 13.61 -10.23 -9.05
C SER A 369 13.61 -9.05 -10.02
N LYS A 370 14.32 -9.20 -11.14
CA LYS A 370 14.33 -8.26 -12.26
C LYS A 370 14.01 -9.02 -13.54
N THR A 371 13.15 -8.41 -14.37
CA THR A 371 12.75 -8.97 -15.67
C THR A 371 13.26 -8.08 -16.79
N PHE A 372 13.95 -8.68 -17.75
CA PHE A 372 14.56 -8.06 -18.91
C PHE A 372 13.79 -8.44 -20.17
N GLN A 373 13.50 -7.47 -21.03
CA GLN A 373 12.92 -7.72 -22.35
C GLN A 373 14.04 -8.10 -23.31
N VAL A 374 13.98 -9.26 -23.94
CA VAL A 374 15.01 -9.77 -24.87
C VAL A 374 14.47 -10.11 -26.26
N SER A 375 13.16 -9.93 -26.51
CA SER A 375 12.55 -9.87 -27.86
C SER A 375 12.93 -11.01 -28.83
N ASN A 376 12.62 -12.27 -28.49
CA ASN A 376 12.93 -13.48 -29.29
C ASN A 376 14.43 -13.80 -29.44
N ALA A 377 15.24 -13.47 -28.43
CA ALA A 377 16.66 -13.83 -28.38
C ALA A 377 16.90 -15.32 -28.12
N THR A 378 18.05 -15.82 -28.60
CA THR A 378 18.51 -17.20 -28.35
C THR A 378 19.84 -17.25 -27.61
N ASN A 379 20.76 -16.30 -27.84
CA ASN A 379 21.98 -16.17 -27.05
C ASN A 379 21.82 -15.06 -26.03
N ILE A 380 21.84 -15.42 -24.75
CA ILE A 380 21.58 -14.50 -23.66
C ILE A 380 22.65 -14.68 -22.59
N ASN A 381 23.27 -13.57 -22.15
CA ASN A 381 24.19 -13.58 -21.02
C ASN A 381 23.61 -12.81 -19.84
N CYS A 382 23.69 -13.41 -18.67
CA CYS A 382 23.22 -12.82 -17.42
C CYS A 382 24.37 -12.72 -16.42
N PHE A 383 24.34 -11.69 -15.58
CA PHE A 383 25.21 -11.58 -14.42
C PHE A 383 24.52 -10.82 -13.29
N VAL A 384 24.99 -11.04 -12.07
CA VAL A 384 24.56 -10.28 -10.89
C VAL A 384 25.78 -9.98 -10.04
N TYR A 385 26.02 -8.71 -9.72
CA TYR A 385 27.09 -8.32 -8.81
C TYR A 385 26.68 -7.21 -7.85
N ILE A 386 27.40 -7.10 -6.74
CA ILE A 386 27.35 -5.97 -5.83
C ILE A 386 28.51 -5.03 -6.16
N TYR A 387 28.22 -3.75 -6.21
CA TYR A 387 29.19 -2.70 -6.54
C TYR A 387 28.86 -1.44 -5.77
N TYR A 388 29.81 -0.53 -5.62
CA TYR A 388 29.55 0.73 -4.94
C TYR A 388 29.98 1.90 -5.80
N PRO A 389 29.06 2.77 -6.26
CA PRO A 389 29.31 3.78 -7.30
C PRO A 389 29.94 5.09 -6.80
N HIS A 390 30.15 5.24 -5.49
CA HIS A 390 30.78 6.42 -4.89
C HIS A 390 31.63 5.95 -3.72
N TRP A 391 32.80 6.49 -3.46
CA TRP A 391 33.60 6.03 -2.31
C TRP A 391 33.01 6.51 -0.98
N LYS A 392 32.99 5.63 0.02
CA LYS A 392 32.64 5.91 1.42
C LYS A 392 33.50 5.01 2.28
N GLU A 393 34.16 5.60 3.26
CA GLU A 393 34.95 4.86 4.23
C GLU A 393 34.05 3.89 5.02
N SER A 394 34.52 2.65 5.20
CA SER A 394 33.83 1.64 6.01
C SER A 394 32.41 1.33 5.54
N ASN A 395 32.24 0.98 4.26
CA ASN A 395 31.02 0.31 3.79
C ASN A 395 31.32 -1.15 3.48
N SER A 396 30.76 -2.06 4.28
CA SER A 396 30.97 -3.49 4.17
C SER A 396 29.73 -4.31 4.50
N ALA A 397 29.60 -5.42 3.79
CA ALA A 397 28.50 -6.37 3.93
C ALA A 397 28.96 -7.80 3.67
N ILE A 398 28.35 -8.76 4.36
CA ILE A 398 28.57 -10.19 4.13
C ILE A 398 27.30 -10.77 3.51
N VAL A 399 27.42 -11.45 2.38
CA VAL A 399 26.32 -12.13 1.70
C VAL A 399 26.56 -13.64 1.74
N LYS A 400 25.55 -14.43 2.08
CA LYS A 400 25.62 -15.90 2.09
C LYS A 400 24.30 -16.53 1.65
N ASN A 401 24.27 -17.86 1.56
CA ASN A 401 23.08 -18.63 1.16
C ASN A 401 22.52 -18.13 -0.19
N ILE A 402 23.42 -17.79 -1.11
CA ILE A 402 23.08 -17.13 -2.37
C ILE A 402 22.47 -18.17 -3.31
N GLN A 403 21.22 -17.93 -3.69
CA GLN A 403 20.49 -18.69 -4.68
C GLN A 403 19.98 -17.76 -5.77
N ILE A 404 20.45 -17.98 -7.00
CA ILE A 404 20.04 -17.20 -8.15
C ILE A 404 19.32 -18.11 -9.15
N LYS A 405 18.12 -17.72 -9.54
CA LYS A 405 17.29 -18.42 -10.51
C LYS A 405 17.12 -17.55 -11.76
N VAL A 406 17.47 -18.09 -12.91
CA VAL A 406 17.26 -17.48 -14.22
C VAL A 406 16.13 -18.22 -14.92
N GLU A 407 15.10 -17.48 -15.32
CA GLU A 407 13.87 -18.00 -15.90
C GLU A 407 13.56 -17.34 -17.24
N GLY A 408 13.19 -18.14 -18.22
CA GLY A 408 12.74 -17.69 -19.53
C GLY A 408 11.23 -17.58 -19.59
N ILE A 409 10.74 -16.53 -20.25
CA ILE A 409 9.32 -16.27 -20.46
C ILE A 409 9.09 -16.13 -21.96
N LYS A 410 8.15 -16.92 -22.47
CA LYS A 410 7.69 -16.89 -23.88
C LYS A 410 6.57 -15.88 -24.06
#